data_AF-A0A7S3Y527-F1
#
_entry.id   AF-A0A7S3Y527-F1
#
_cell.length_a   1.000
_cell.length_b   1.000
_cell.length_c   1.000
_cell.angle_alpha   90.00
_cell.angle_beta   90.00
_cell.angle_gamma   90.00
#
_symmetry.space_group_name_H-M   'P 1'
#
loop_
_entity.id
_entity.type
_entity.pdbx_description
1 polymer ?
#
loop_
_entity_poly.entity_id
_entity_poly.type
_entity_poly.pdbx_seq_one_letter_code
_entity_poly.pdbx_strand_id
1 'polypeptide(L)'
;GLPGLVPSGEPRGAHARCTFGFTPRPGAPVKIFHGIVEGVVPPQPRGDNAFGWDPVFQPTEGGGLTFAEMSAEAKNNISHRRRAVDLLKDYLMSNLDAVLSEMKLAPVDVDAAAAAKVLVDQGWESTDAGRLEEARARFAEAAALAPECSRAHMGLAYVLCRSSQLPEEAEEAEAAYRRAVQLDPEGEASASAANTLANILEVKGDSAGAEEAYR
;
A
#
# COMPACT_ATOMS: atom_id res chain seq x y z
N GLY A 1 20.62 -8.68 23.90
CA GLY A 1 19.23 -8.69 23.39
C GLY A 1 18.44 -9.81 24.05
N LEU A 2 17.14 -9.91 23.76
CA LEU A 2 16.22 -10.95 24.27
C LEU A 2 16.79 -12.38 24.27
N PRO A 3 17.56 -12.84 23.24
CA PRO A 3 18.20 -14.16 23.25
C PRO A 3 19.09 -14.44 24.47
N GLY A 4 19.73 -13.41 25.04
CA GLY A 4 20.58 -13.55 26.24
C GLY A 4 19.81 -13.53 27.55
N LEU A 5 18.51 -13.22 27.53
CA LEU A 5 17.63 -13.19 28.71
C LEU A 5 16.77 -14.45 28.83
N VAL A 6 16.69 -15.25 27.76
CA VAL A 6 15.96 -16.52 27.76
C VAL A 6 16.91 -17.60 28.28
N PRO A 7 16.72 -18.12 29.51
CA PRO A 7 17.61 -19.13 30.06
C PRO A 7 17.50 -20.41 29.24
N SER A 8 18.66 -20.96 28.88
CA SER A 8 18.79 -22.26 28.22
C SER A 8 18.18 -23.35 29.10
N GLY A 9 17.49 -24.30 28.49
CA GLY A 9 16.81 -25.37 29.21
C GLY A 9 15.94 -26.24 28.32
N GLU A 10 15.07 -27.04 28.91
CA GLU A 10 14.13 -27.86 28.14
C GLU A 10 13.19 -26.99 27.28
N PRO A 11 12.73 -27.49 26.11
CA PRO A 11 11.76 -26.76 25.29
C PRO A 11 10.50 -26.44 26.07
N ARG A 12 10.06 -25.17 26.00
CA ARG A 12 8.84 -24.70 26.66
C ARG A 12 7.80 -24.33 25.63
N GLY A 13 6.55 -24.76 25.81
CA GLY A 13 5.42 -24.33 24.98
C GLY A 13 5.29 -22.80 24.99
N ALA A 14 5.05 -22.22 23.82
CA ALA A 14 4.86 -20.79 23.66
C ALA A 14 3.97 -20.50 22.44
N HIS A 15 3.37 -19.31 22.41
CA HIS A 15 2.78 -18.80 21.18
C HIS A 15 3.29 -17.40 20.87
N ALA A 16 3.33 -17.09 19.58
CA ALA A 16 3.45 -15.73 19.10
C ALA A 16 2.04 -15.18 18.81
N ARG A 17 1.71 -14.00 19.36
CA ARG A 17 0.41 -13.35 19.15
C ARG A 17 0.58 -11.94 18.59
N CYS A 18 -0.11 -11.65 17.49
CA CYS A 18 -0.31 -10.29 16.98
C CYS A 18 -1.76 -9.89 17.23
N THR A 19 -1.99 -8.63 17.60
CA THR A 19 -3.32 -8.07 17.80
C THR A 19 -3.51 -6.87 16.90
N PHE A 20 -4.48 -6.91 16.00
CA PHE A 20 -4.98 -5.73 15.31
C PHE A 20 -6.26 -5.24 15.98
N GLY A 21 -6.33 -3.94 16.24
CA GLY A 21 -7.55 -3.25 16.66
C GLY A 21 -8.05 -2.39 15.52
N PHE A 22 -9.32 -2.55 15.16
CA PHE A 22 -9.99 -1.73 14.16
C PHE A 22 -11.20 -1.03 14.77
N THR A 23 -11.36 0.25 14.48
CA THR A 23 -12.59 1.01 14.76
C THR A 23 -12.86 1.94 13.58
N PRO A 24 -14.08 1.99 13.05
CA PRO A 24 -14.40 2.80 11.88
C PRO A 24 -14.41 4.30 12.21
N ARG A 25 -14.57 4.69 13.48
CA ARG A 25 -14.56 6.09 13.89
C ARG A 25 -14.23 6.26 15.37
N PRO A 26 -13.75 7.44 15.79
CA PRO A 26 -13.56 7.74 17.20
C PRO A 26 -14.84 7.46 18.02
N GLY A 27 -14.68 6.72 19.12
CA GLY A 27 -15.76 6.35 20.04
C GLY A 27 -16.59 5.12 19.64
N ALA A 28 -16.39 4.54 18.46
CA ALA A 28 -16.99 3.25 18.12
C ALA A 28 -16.22 2.07 18.77
N PRO A 29 -16.89 0.94 19.08
CA PRO A 29 -16.23 -0.23 19.66
C PRO A 29 -15.04 -0.71 18.83
N VAL A 30 -13.94 -1.06 19.50
CA VAL A 30 -12.77 -1.63 18.83
C VAL A 30 -12.98 -3.11 18.60
N LYS A 31 -12.94 -3.53 17.33
CA LYS A 31 -12.90 -4.94 16.96
C LYS A 31 -11.46 -5.44 17.00
N ILE A 32 -11.27 -6.60 17.63
CA ILE A 32 -9.95 -7.16 17.90
C ILE A 32 -9.74 -8.43 17.06
N PHE A 33 -8.58 -8.53 16.41
CA PHE A 33 -8.17 -9.68 15.60
C PHE A 33 -6.87 -10.25 16.16
N HIS A 34 -6.90 -11.51 16.57
CA HIS A 34 -5.74 -12.21 17.11
C HIS A 34 -5.19 -13.19 16.08
N GLY A 35 -4.02 -12.88 15.54
CA GLY A 35 -3.22 -13.87 14.83
C GLY A 35 -2.32 -14.59 15.82
N ILE A 36 -2.45 -15.91 15.91
CA ILE A 36 -1.71 -16.74 16.85
C ILE A 36 -0.94 -17.80 16.06
N VAL A 37 0.31 -18.01 16.45
CA VAL A 37 1.14 -19.12 15.98
C VAL A 37 1.62 -19.88 17.20
N GLU A 38 1.28 -21.16 17.26
CA GLU A 38 1.76 -22.06 18.30
C GLU A 38 3.20 -22.48 18.00
N GLY A 39 3.98 -22.72 19.05
CA GLY A 39 5.36 -23.12 18.93
C GLY A 39 6.02 -23.42 20.28
N VAL A 40 7.33 -23.34 20.27
CA VAL A 40 8.16 -23.55 21.46
C VAL A 40 9.26 -22.51 21.53
N VAL A 41 9.74 -22.26 22.75
CA VAL A 41 11.05 -21.66 22.97
C VAL A 41 12.08 -22.80 22.94
N PRO A 42 13.00 -22.83 21.96
CA PRO A 42 13.99 -23.89 21.87
C PRO A 42 15.04 -23.80 22.99
N PRO A 43 15.82 -24.87 23.23
CA PRO A 43 16.83 -24.89 24.31
C PRO A 43 17.90 -23.83 24.19
N GLN A 44 18.22 -23.43 22.97
CA GLN A 44 19.12 -22.33 22.66
C GLN A 44 18.53 -21.51 21.51
N PRO A 45 18.69 -20.18 21.52
CA PRO A 45 18.33 -19.34 20.39
C PRO A 45 19.13 -19.74 19.13
N ARG A 46 18.51 -19.66 17.95
CA ARG A 46 19.15 -20.01 16.67
C ARG A 46 18.83 -19.01 15.56
N GLY A 47 19.65 -18.96 14.52
CA GLY A 47 19.47 -18.03 13.38
C GLY A 47 20.05 -16.64 13.60
N ASP A 48 19.89 -15.78 12.59
CA ASP A 48 20.41 -14.41 12.63
C ASP A 48 19.59 -13.51 13.56
N ASN A 49 20.27 -12.76 14.41
CA ASN A 49 19.63 -11.90 15.41
C ASN A 49 19.43 -10.48 14.87
N ALA A 50 18.89 -10.37 13.66
CA ALA A 50 18.56 -9.10 13.04
C ALA A 50 17.39 -8.39 13.77
N PHE A 51 16.45 -9.15 14.36
CA PHE A 51 15.26 -8.58 14.99
C PHE A 51 14.72 -9.38 16.19
N GLY A 52 14.70 -8.73 17.35
CA GLY A 52 13.83 -9.07 18.49
C GLY A 52 13.97 -10.49 19.03
N TRP A 53 12.88 -11.25 18.94
CA TRP A 53 12.72 -12.58 19.54
C TRP A 53 12.66 -13.70 18.49
N ASP A 54 12.87 -13.40 17.22
CA ASP A 54 12.82 -14.40 16.15
C ASP A 54 13.76 -15.61 16.41
N PRO A 55 14.98 -15.42 16.98
CA PRO A 55 15.84 -16.55 17.33
C PRO A 55 15.32 -17.43 18.47
N VAL A 56 14.40 -16.94 19.28
CA VAL A 56 13.91 -17.62 20.49
C VAL A 56 12.54 -18.27 20.31
N PHE A 57 11.99 -18.28 19.10
CA PHE A 57 10.69 -18.90 18.83
C PHE A 57 10.75 -19.81 17.63
N GLN A 58 10.41 -21.08 17.87
CA GLN A 58 10.27 -22.13 16.87
C GLN A 58 8.78 -22.44 16.67
N PRO A 59 8.14 -21.95 15.58
CA PRO A 59 6.76 -22.30 15.27
C PRO A 59 6.60 -23.80 15.02
N THR A 60 5.47 -24.38 15.46
CA THR A 60 5.12 -25.79 15.20
C THR A 60 5.06 -26.10 13.70
N GLU A 61 4.58 -25.14 12.91
CA GLU A 61 4.38 -25.26 11.46
C GLU A 61 5.64 -24.85 10.65
N GLY A 62 6.75 -24.45 11.29
CA GLY A 62 7.95 -23.97 10.59
C GLY A 62 9.03 -25.02 10.33
N GLY A 63 8.68 -26.31 10.35
CA GLY A 63 9.61 -27.38 9.99
C GLY A 63 10.82 -27.51 10.92
N GLY A 64 10.69 -27.11 12.19
CA GLY A 64 11.77 -27.15 13.18
C GLY A 64 12.70 -25.93 13.18
N LEU A 65 12.50 -25.00 12.24
CA LEU A 65 13.25 -23.76 12.17
C LEU A 65 12.69 -22.73 13.15
N THR A 66 13.57 -21.93 13.75
CA THR A 66 13.17 -20.67 14.40
C THR A 66 12.77 -19.64 13.37
N PHE A 67 12.00 -18.61 13.76
CA PHE A 67 11.67 -17.53 12.83
C PHE A 67 12.90 -16.80 12.26
N ALA A 68 14.03 -16.81 12.96
CA ALA A 68 15.29 -16.23 12.50
C ALA A 68 16.04 -17.11 11.48
N GLU A 69 15.73 -18.40 11.42
CA GLU A 69 16.30 -19.34 10.44
C GLU A 69 15.44 -19.44 9.15
N MET A 70 14.23 -18.88 9.17
CA MET A 70 13.32 -18.87 8.01
C MET A 70 13.63 -17.73 7.04
N SER A 71 13.37 -17.96 5.75
CA SER A 71 13.32 -16.85 4.78
C SER A 71 12.19 -15.88 5.12
N ALA A 72 12.31 -14.63 4.68
CA ALA A 72 11.29 -13.61 4.89
C ALA A 72 9.92 -14.04 4.33
N GLU A 73 9.92 -14.68 3.15
CA GLU A 73 8.71 -15.20 2.52
C GLU A 73 8.07 -16.32 3.33
N ALA A 74 8.86 -17.34 3.71
CA ALA A 74 8.34 -18.48 4.48
C ALA A 74 7.78 -18.03 5.83
N LYS A 75 8.48 -17.11 6.51
CA LYS A 75 7.99 -16.50 7.75
C LYS A 75 6.70 -15.72 7.52
N ASN A 76 6.63 -14.91 6.48
CA ASN A 76 5.45 -14.10 6.16
C ASN A 76 4.21 -14.97 5.91
N ASN A 77 4.36 -16.17 5.35
CA ASN A 77 3.24 -17.08 5.12
C ASN A 77 2.59 -17.62 6.39
N ILE A 78 3.36 -17.85 7.45
CA ILE A 78 2.84 -18.49 8.69
C ILE A 78 2.79 -17.55 9.89
N SER A 79 3.33 -16.34 9.80
CA SER A 79 3.49 -15.46 10.96
C SER A 79 2.16 -15.04 11.59
N HIS A 80 2.18 -14.86 12.91
CA HIS A 80 1.08 -14.29 13.71
C HIS A 80 0.62 -12.93 13.17
N ARG A 81 1.52 -12.10 12.63
CA ARG A 81 1.17 -10.83 11.98
C ARG A 81 0.33 -11.05 10.72
N ARG A 82 0.77 -11.96 9.84
CA ARG A 82 0.01 -12.31 8.63
C ARG A 82 -1.38 -12.81 8.97
N ARG A 83 -1.49 -13.76 9.91
CA ARG A 83 -2.77 -14.29 10.38
C ARG A 83 -3.70 -13.21 10.91
N ALA A 84 -3.17 -12.25 11.68
CA ALA A 84 -3.98 -11.17 12.24
C ALA A 84 -4.48 -10.20 11.14
N VAL A 85 -3.64 -9.90 10.14
CA VAL A 85 -4.03 -9.08 8.98
C VAL A 85 -5.04 -9.80 8.09
N ASP A 86 -4.89 -11.11 7.85
CA ASP A 86 -5.86 -11.88 7.07
C ASP A 86 -7.24 -11.86 7.75
N LEU A 87 -7.30 -12.03 9.07
CA LEU A 87 -8.56 -11.91 9.82
C LEU A 87 -9.19 -10.51 9.71
N LEU A 88 -8.38 -9.44 9.76
CA LEU A 88 -8.86 -8.08 9.54
C LEU A 88 -9.37 -7.91 8.10
N LYS A 89 -8.62 -8.38 7.11
CA LYS A 89 -8.98 -8.33 5.68
C LYS A 89 -10.31 -9.02 5.44
N ASP A 90 -10.48 -10.24 5.92
CA ASP A 90 -11.70 -11.04 5.75
C ASP A 90 -12.90 -10.33 6.36
N TYR A 91 -12.71 -9.70 7.53
CA TYR A 91 -13.75 -8.88 8.16
C TYR A 91 -14.12 -7.67 7.30
N LEU A 92 -13.14 -6.90 6.82
CA LEU A 92 -13.38 -5.72 6.00
C LEU A 92 -14.09 -6.09 4.70
N MET A 93 -13.65 -7.15 4.02
CA MET A 93 -14.27 -7.61 2.77
C MET A 93 -15.71 -8.09 2.99
N SER A 94 -15.99 -8.76 4.11
CA SER A 94 -17.34 -9.24 4.43
C SER A 94 -18.29 -8.15 4.92
N ASN A 95 -17.79 -6.97 5.29
CA ASN A 95 -18.56 -5.88 5.91
C ASN A 95 -18.29 -4.52 5.26
N LEU A 96 -17.83 -4.50 4.00
CA LEU A 96 -17.26 -3.30 3.38
C LEU A 96 -18.24 -2.13 3.38
N ASP A 97 -19.47 -2.33 2.89
CA ASP A 97 -20.47 -1.27 2.79
C ASP A 97 -20.83 -0.67 4.16
N ALA A 98 -20.97 -1.53 5.18
CA ALA A 98 -21.27 -1.07 6.54
C ALA A 98 -20.11 -0.27 7.12
N VAL A 99 -18.88 -0.74 6.93
CA VAL A 99 -17.67 -0.04 7.38
C VAL A 99 -17.53 1.31 6.68
N LEU A 100 -17.66 1.36 5.35
CA LEU A 100 -17.59 2.61 4.59
C LEU A 100 -18.68 3.60 5.02
N SER A 101 -19.91 3.12 5.24
CA SER A 101 -21.01 3.93 5.75
C SER A 101 -20.70 4.54 7.13
N GLU A 102 -20.18 3.74 8.08
CA GLU A 102 -19.79 4.22 9.40
C GLU A 102 -18.63 5.22 9.35
N MET A 103 -17.69 5.01 8.44
CA MET A 103 -16.56 5.92 8.18
C MET A 103 -16.97 7.17 7.38
N LYS A 104 -18.21 7.23 6.88
CA LYS A 104 -18.71 8.27 5.96
C LYS A 104 -17.86 8.38 4.68
N LEU A 105 -17.39 7.24 4.19
CA LEU A 105 -16.67 7.11 2.93
C LEU A 105 -17.64 6.71 1.82
N ALA A 106 -17.28 7.06 0.58
CA ALA A 106 -18.03 6.61 -0.59
C ALA A 106 -17.90 5.08 -0.74
N PRO A 107 -18.92 4.41 -1.31
CA PRO A 107 -18.79 3.02 -1.73
C PRO A 107 -17.61 2.82 -2.66
N VAL A 108 -16.96 1.67 -2.56
CA VAL A 108 -15.82 1.29 -3.40
C VAL A 108 -16.11 -0.05 -4.04
N ASP A 109 -15.97 -0.11 -5.37
CA ASP A 109 -15.95 -1.38 -6.08
C ASP A 109 -14.54 -1.96 -6.02
N VAL A 110 -14.37 -3.00 -5.18
CA VAL A 110 -13.07 -3.62 -4.92
C VAL A 110 -12.47 -4.31 -6.14
N ASP A 111 -13.31 -4.84 -7.03
CA ASP A 111 -12.86 -5.53 -8.23
C ASP A 111 -12.42 -4.48 -9.26
N ALA A 112 -13.17 -3.39 -9.41
CA ALA A 112 -12.78 -2.25 -10.23
C ALA A 112 -11.48 -1.61 -9.73
N ALA A 113 -11.33 -1.41 -8.41
CA ALA A 113 -10.10 -0.89 -7.81
C ALA A 113 -8.90 -1.81 -8.04
N ALA A 114 -9.08 -3.14 -7.92
CA ALA A 114 -8.03 -4.12 -8.17
C ALA A 114 -7.61 -4.12 -9.65
N ALA A 115 -8.57 -4.09 -10.58
CA ALA A 115 -8.31 -4.01 -12.01
C ALA A 115 -7.65 -2.67 -12.39
N ALA A 116 -8.08 -1.55 -11.81
CA ALA A 116 -7.45 -0.25 -12.02
C ALA A 116 -5.99 -0.24 -11.56
N LYS A 117 -5.64 -0.93 -10.46
CA LYS A 117 -4.24 -1.08 -10.04
C LYS A 117 -3.40 -1.79 -11.10
N VAL A 118 -3.91 -2.87 -11.70
CA VAL A 118 -3.20 -3.59 -12.78
C VAL A 118 -2.96 -2.67 -13.98
N LEU A 119 -3.99 -1.91 -14.38
CA LEU A 119 -3.89 -0.95 -15.47
C LEU A 119 -2.87 0.17 -15.16
N VAL A 120 -2.82 0.65 -13.91
CA VAL A 120 -1.81 1.62 -13.46
C VAL A 120 -0.40 1.05 -13.60
N ASP A 121 -0.18 -0.18 -13.13
CA ASP A 121 1.14 -0.83 -13.21
C ASP A 121 1.57 -1.01 -14.68
N GLN A 122 0.64 -1.41 -15.57
CA GLN A 122 0.88 -1.44 -17.02
C GLN A 122 1.14 -0.06 -17.64
N GLY A 123 0.47 0.98 -17.16
CA GLY A 123 0.70 2.36 -17.61
C GLY A 123 2.12 2.82 -17.32
N TRP A 124 2.66 2.48 -16.14
CA TRP A 124 4.06 2.76 -15.78
C TRP A 124 5.04 1.95 -16.62
N GLU A 125 4.80 0.65 -16.82
CA GLU A 125 5.64 -0.19 -17.70
C GLU A 125 5.71 0.36 -19.13
N SER A 126 4.59 0.83 -19.69
CA SER A 126 4.58 1.44 -21.02
C SER A 126 5.24 2.82 -21.06
N THR A 127 5.16 3.58 -19.96
CA THR A 127 5.87 4.86 -19.80
C THR A 127 7.39 4.64 -19.83
N ASP A 128 7.88 3.66 -19.08
CA ASP A 128 9.30 3.31 -19.02
C ASP A 128 9.83 2.84 -20.39
N ALA A 129 8.97 2.19 -21.17
CA ALA A 129 9.29 1.75 -22.51
C ALA A 129 9.07 2.83 -23.60
N GLY A 130 8.70 4.05 -23.22
CA GLY A 130 8.48 5.18 -24.15
C GLY A 130 7.22 5.09 -25.01
N ARG A 131 6.31 4.15 -24.73
CA ARG A 131 5.03 3.97 -25.44
C ARG A 131 3.95 4.87 -24.83
N LEU A 132 4.09 6.18 -25.00
CA LEU A 132 3.25 7.18 -24.32
C LEU A 132 1.75 7.05 -24.61
N GLU A 133 1.35 6.79 -25.86
CA GLU A 133 -0.07 6.60 -26.20
C GLU A 133 -0.69 5.38 -25.50
N GLU A 134 0.08 4.29 -25.39
CA GLU A 134 -0.38 3.10 -24.66
C GLU A 134 -0.47 3.40 -23.15
N ALA A 135 0.51 4.11 -22.59
CA ALA A 135 0.47 4.52 -21.19
C ALA A 135 -0.74 5.43 -20.89
N ARG A 136 -1.02 6.42 -21.76
CA ARG A 136 -2.20 7.30 -21.66
C ARG A 136 -3.48 6.47 -21.64
N ALA A 137 -3.62 5.52 -22.57
CA ALA A 137 -4.80 4.67 -22.65
C ALA A 137 -5.00 3.85 -21.37
N ARG A 138 -3.94 3.26 -20.80
CA ARG A 138 -4.02 2.46 -19.57
C ARG A 138 -4.38 3.30 -18.34
N PHE A 139 -3.79 4.48 -18.19
CA PHE A 139 -4.15 5.38 -17.10
C PHE A 139 -5.58 5.92 -17.23
N ALA A 140 -6.01 6.26 -18.45
CA ALA A 140 -7.38 6.71 -18.70
C ALA A 140 -8.40 5.60 -18.41
N GLU A 141 -8.14 4.37 -18.82
CA GLU A 141 -8.97 3.21 -18.50
C GLU A 141 -9.03 2.97 -16.99
N ALA A 142 -7.90 3.06 -16.29
CA ALA A 142 -7.85 2.93 -14.83
C ALA A 142 -8.66 4.04 -14.13
N ALA A 143 -8.56 5.27 -14.59
CA ALA A 143 -9.30 6.42 -14.04
C ALA A 143 -10.80 6.34 -14.33
N ALA A 144 -11.20 5.75 -15.45
CA ALA A 144 -12.61 5.48 -15.76
C ALA A 144 -13.18 4.35 -14.90
N LEU A 145 -12.39 3.30 -14.65
CA LEU A 145 -12.80 2.14 -13.85
C LEU A 145 -12.86 2.44 -12.35
N ALA A 146 -11.89 3.20 -11.84
CA ALA A 146 -11.82 3.63 -10.45
C ALA A 146 -11.55 5.15 -10.37
N PRO A 147 -12.59 6.01 -10.44
CA PRO A 147 -12.46 7.46 -10.42
C PRO A 147 -11.83 8.06 -9.15
N GLU A 148 -11.71 7.26 -8.09
CA GLU A 148 -11.06 7.55 -6.81
C GLU A 148 -9.58 7.11 -6.76
N CYS A 149 -9.06 6.45 -7.79
CA CYS A 149 -7.68 6.01 -7.85
C CYS A 149 -6.73 7.19 -8.16
N SER A 150 -6.19 7.83 -7.12
CA SER A 150 -5.25 8.96 -7.28
C SER A 150 -4.06 8.62 -8.20
N ARG A 151 -3.49 7.42 -8.09
CA ARG A 151 -2.37 6.97 -8.94
C ARG A 151 -2.71 6.93 -10.44
N ALA A 152 -3.96 6.61 -10.80
CA ALA A 152 -4.38 6.62 -12.20
C ALA A 152 -4.42 8.04 -12.78
N HIS A 153 -5.00 8.98 -12.02
CA HIS A 153 -5.05 10.40 -12.40
C HIS A 153 -3.64 11.02 -12.45
N MET A 154 -2.76 10.67 -11.51
CA MET A 154 -1.38 11.15 -11.50
C MET A 154 -0.60 10.62 -12.72
N GLY A 155 -0.71 9.32 -13.01
CA GLY A 155 -0.09 8.73 -14.20
C GLY A 155 -0.59 9.34 -15.50
N LEU A 156 -1.91 9.59 -15.61
CA LEU A 156 -2.51 10.28 -16.76
C LEU A 156 -1.93 11.69 -16.92
N ALA A 157 -1.89 12.49 -15.85
CA ALA A 157 -1.32 13.83 -15.87
C ALA A 157 0.16 13.83 -16.28
N TYR A 158 0.94 12.88 -15.76
CA TYR A 158 2.35 12.73 -16.10
C TYR A 158 2.56 12.45 -17.60
N VAL A 159 1.81 11.49 -18.15
CA VAL A 159 1.94 11.13 -19.57
C VAL A 159 1.45 12.24 -20.47
N LEU A 160 0.29 12.86 -20.16
CA LEU A 160 -0.25 13.99 -20.91
C LEU A 160 0.75 15.16 -20.93
N CYS A 161 1.42 15.45 -19.81
CA CYS A 161 2.45 16.47 -19.76
C CYS A 161 3.66 16.15 -20.66
N ARG A 162 4.05 14.87 -20.75
CA ARG A 162 5.18 14.44 -21.60
C ARG A 162 4.82 14.35 -23.08
N SER A 163 3.56 14.07 -23.41
CA SER A 163 3.07 14.02 -24.79
C SER A 163 2.63 15.38 -25.30
N SER A 164 2.23 16.30 -24.41
CA SER A 164 1.64 17.59 -24.77
C SER A 164 2.58 18.46 -25.60
N GLN A 165 2.12 18.76 -26.81
CA GLN A 165 2.60 19.87 -27.63
C GLN A 165 1.50 20.92 -27.84
N LEU A 166 0.27 20.65 -27.36
CA LEU A 166 -0.93 21.43 -27.63
C LEU A 166 -1.60 21.92 -26.33
N PRO A 167 -2.15 23.16 -26.31
CA PRO A 167 -2.79 23.73 -25.12
C PRO A 167 -3.97 22.93 -24.56
N GLU A 168 -4.74 22.24 -25.40
CA GLU A 168 -5.91 21.44 -25.00
C GLU A 168 -5.52 20.20 -24.18
N GLU A 169 -4.41 19.55 -24.52
CA GLU A 169 -3.89 18.40 -23.75
C GLU A 169 -3.31 18.83 -22.40
N ALA A 170 -2.81 20.08 -22.32
CA ALA A 170 -2.34 20.66 -21.06
C ALA A 170 -3.50 20.95 -20.09
N GLU A 171 -4.69 21.33 -20.59
CA GLU A 171 -5.89 21.45 -19.75
C GLU A 171 -6.34 20.10 -19.20
N GLU A 172 -6.31 19.05 -20.03
CA GLU A 172 -6.61 17.67 -19.59
C GLU A 172 -5.60 17.21 -18.54
N ALA A 173 -4.31 17.48 -18.74
CA ALA A 173 -3.24 17.15 -17.79
C ALA A 173 -3.46 17.84 -16.43
N GLU A 174 -3.81 19.13 -16.45
CA GLU A 174 -4.08 19.91 -15.26
C GLU A 174 -5.31 19.38 -14.50
N ALA A 175 -6.37 19.01 -15.21
CA ALA A 175 -7.58 18.45 -14.63
C ALA A 175 -7.29 17.10 -13.95
N ALA A 176 -6.57 16.21 -14.62
CA ALA A 176 -6.14 14.94 -14.06
C ALA A 176 -5.25 15.14 -12.82
N TYR A 177 -4.29 16.07 -12.90
CA TYR A 177 -3.41 16.38 -11.78
C TYR A 177 -4.18 16.91 -10.56
N ARG A 178 -5.06 17.90 -10.75
CA ARG A 178 -5.92 18.43 -9.68
C ARG A 178 -6.77 17.35 -9.04
N ARG A 179 -7.28 16.41 -9.86
CA ARG A 179 -8.07 15.28 -9.36
C ARG A 179 -7.22 14.36 -8.49
N ALA A 180 -5.98 14.06 -8.88
CA ALA A 180 -5.06 13.25 -8.08
C ALA A 180 -4.79 13.88 -6.70
N VAL A 181 -4.48 15.18 -6.67
CA VAL A 181 -4.24 15.92 -5.42
C VAL A 181 -5.50 16.00 -4.55
N GLN A 182 -6.68 16.18 -5.15
CA GLN A 182 -7.94 16.17 -4.39
C GLN A 182 -8.19 14.81 -3.70
N LEU A 183 -7.81 13.72 -4.37
CA LEU A 183 -8.00 12.35 -3.87
C LEU A 183 -6.96 11.96 -2.82
N ASP A 184 -5.73 12.47 -2.95
CA ASP A 184 -4.62 12.13 -2.06
C ASP A 184 -3.78 13.38 -1.71
N PRO A 185 -4.30 14.29 -0.85
CA PRO A 185 -3.66 15.58 -0.59
C PRO A 185 -2.29 15.48 0.09
N GLU A 186 -2.01 14.38 0.79
CA GLU A 186 -0.77 14.18 1.56
C GLU A 186 0.11 13.06 1.01
N GLY A 187 -0.30 12.39 -0.07
CA GLY A 187 0.41 11.23 -0.59
C GLY A 187 1.26 11.49 -1.83
N GLU A 188 1.50 10.43 -2.60
CA GLU A 188 2.52 10.40 -3.67
C GLU A 188 2.21 11.43 -4.77
N ALA A 189 0.92 11.63 -5.09
CA ALA A 189 0.48 12.63 -6.06
C ALA A 189 0.86 14.07 -5.64
N SER A 190 0.81 14.37 -4.34
CA SER A 190 1.23 15.66 -3.79
C SER A 190 2.75 15.79 -3.61
N ALA A 191 3.49 14.68 -3.54
CA ALA A 191 4.95 14.71 -3.46
C ALA A 191 5.61 14.94 -4.84
N SER A 192 5.01 14.42 -5.91
CA SER A 192 5.42 14.66 -7.31
C SER A 192 4.83 15.97 -7.90
N ALA A 193 4.08 16.70 -7.07
CA ALA A 193 3.23 17.84 -7.40
C ALA A 193 3.87 18.98 -8.18
N ALA A 194 4.99 19.47 -7.65
CA ALA A 194 5.61 20.70 -8.12
C ALA A 194 6.04 20.59 -9.58
N ASN A 195 6.73 19.50 -9.93
CA ASN A 195 7.31 19.33 -11.26
C ASN A 195 6.24 19.07 -12.32
N THR A 196 5.26 18.22 -12.04
CA THR A 196 4.21 17.92 -13.01
C THR A 196 3.31 19.13 -13.24
N LEU A 197 2.91 19.84 -12.18
CA LEU A 197 2.11 21.06 -12.31
C LEU A 197 2.89 22.19 -13.00
N ALA A 198 4.15 22.40 -12.65
CA ALA A 198 4.95 23.44 -13.26
C ALA A 198 5.14 23.20 -14.77
N ASN A 199 5.43 21.96 -15.19
CA ASN A 199 5.52 21.63 -16.61
C ASN A 199 4.19 21.86 -17.35
N ILE A 200 3.06 21.52 -16.72
CA ILE A 200 1.73 21.80 -17.28
C ILE A 200 1.51 23.30 -17.46
N LEU A 201 1.87 24.11 -16.46
CA LEU A 201 1.74 25.56 -16.50
C LEU A 201 2.69 26.21 -17.52
N GLU A 202 3.91 25.68 -17.69
CA GLU A 202 4.84 26.10 -18.74
C GLU A 202 4.26 25.85 -20.14
N VAL A 203 3.68 24.67 -20.40
CA VAL A 203 3.03 24.36 -21.68
C VAL A 203 1.84 25.31 -21.94
N LYS A 204 1.14 25.74 -20.89
CA LYS A 204 0.05 26.74 -20.98
C LYS A 204 0.55 28.18 -21.12
N GLY A 205 1.85 28.43 -21.02
CA GLY A 205 2.44 29.77 -21.07
C GLY A 205 2.30 30.57 -19.77
N ASP A 206 1.93 29.93 -18.66
CA ASP A 206 1.85 30.54 -17.33
C ASP A 206 3.15 30.33 -16.54
N SER A 207 4.20 31.05 -16.95
CA SER A 207 5.52 30.96 -16.29
C SER A 207 5.50 31.40 -14.83
N ALA A 208 4.60 32.32 -14.45
CA ALA A 208 4.48 32.81 -13.08
C ALA A 208 3.88 31.72 -12.16
N GLY A 209 2.83 31.04 -12.63
CA GLY A 209 2.26 29.90 -11.93
C GLY A 209 3.22 28.72 -11.84
N ALA A 210 4.02 28.47 -12.89
CA ALA A 210 5.04 27.42 -12.88
C ALA A 210 6.13 27.67 -11.82
N GLU A 211 6.62 28.91 -11.70
CA GLU A 211 7.59 29.29 -10.66
C GLU A 211 7.03 29.18 -9.23
N GLU A 212 5.73 29.44 -9.05
CA GLU A 212 5.06 29.26 -7.76
C GLU A 212 4.90 27.77 -7.41
N ALA A 213 4.61 26.92 -8.41
CA ALA A 213 4.49 25.48 -8.21
C ALA A 213 5.81 24.80 -7.80
N TYR A 214 6.97 25.36 -8.17
CA TYR A 214 8.30 24.88 -7.75
C TYR A 214 8.73 25.31 -6.34
N ARG A 215 8.01 26.24 -5.70
CA ARG A 215 8.41 26.90 -4.45
C ARG A 215 7.84 26.21 -3.21
#